data_AF-A0A8S0VZH3-F1
#
_entry.id   AF-A0A8S0VZH3-F1
#
_cell.length_a   1.000
_cell.length_b   1.000
_cell.length_c   1.000
_cell.angle_alpha   90.00
_cell.angle_beta   90.00
_cell.angle_gamma   90.00
#
_symmetry.space_group_name_H-M   'P 1'
#
loop_
_entity.id
_entity.type
_entity.pdbx_description
1 polymer ?
#
loop_
_entity_poly.entity_id
_entity_poly.type
_entity_poly.pdbx_seq_one_letter_code
_entity_poly.pdbx_strand_id
1 'polypeptide(L)'
;MHLLHHLLPLLLTSVLYTAAGPTPAASQCRCLYGEPCWPSQSTFSALSDQLSQPILHPVPPESACYPPSSPSGNCSALLSSFDNGDWRADQPGAMQLPNFQTYTLPNGTIEACYMNVSLGVPCEQGSVPPIGVDARTVEDVRAAVVFARQNNLRLVVKNTGHDYLGRSTGRGAFMLWTHHLKNMTFDQEFVPDGAPSSAEKVSNAVTLGSGVAWHEAYDFVQERGRFILGGISVGGTVGAAGGWIMGAGHSAFAPTFGLGVDNVLQFTIVLASGQHIAANAYQNTDLFWALRGGGGGTYGVVTSVTYRTHPVFSLSMAVLTANFSSMDIAQSVITKFIKSQPAWSDKGWGGYSSINSSSFQLQYVAPNVSTADMNATLSPFVDFVSNATQGASQIAYQNFSSFIEWYAATYSQGPPQVGYPILGANRLLSRALAAENPAQVAEKLLSLNGGVLGTLSVAGGAVSEVDPSSMSVFPAWRTAVAELYNTVTWPEGSPNSVIQEQVQALERNTEILNEITPDSASYMNEGSPYEKDFKKSFFGDHYTKLKDIKFKYDPASLFVVPLGVGSDEWDSDLRCPV
;
A
#
# COMPACT_ATOMS: atom_id res chain seq x y z
N MET A 1 -27.97 41.48 -73.04
CA MET A 1 -27.36 40.20 -73.45
C MET A 1 -27.44 39.23 -72.28
N HIS A 2 -27.94 38.02 -72.55
CA HIS A 2 -27.87 36.72 -71.83
C HIS A 2 -26.96 36.61 -70.58
N LEU A 3 -27.18 35.78 -69.55
CA LEU A 3 -28.16 34.73 -69.22
C LEU A 3 -27.97 34.38 -67.71
N LEU A 4 -29.06 33.95 -67.05
CA LEU A 4 -29.25 33.08 -65.86
C LEU A 4 -28.04 32.62 -64.99
N HIS A 5 -28.26 32.54 -63.66
CA HIS A 5 -28.33 31.26 -62.90
C HIS A 5 -29.01 31.41 -61.52
N HIS A 6 -29.64 30.31 -61.10
CA HIS A 6 -30.59 30.11 -60.00
C HIS A 6 -30.05 30.32 -58.57
N LEU A 7 -30.90 30.85 -57.69
CA LEU A 7 -30.79 30.72 -56.22
C LEU A 7 -31.99 29.92 -55.69
N LEU A 8 -31.72 28.73 -55.15
CA LEU A 8 -32.65 27.94 -54.33
C LEU A 8 -32.70 28.50 -52.90
N PRO A 9 -33.86 28.46 -52.21
CA PRO A 9 -33.92 28.71 -50.78
C PRO A 9 -33.57 27.42 -50.00
N LEU A 10 -32.54 27.46 -49.15
CA LEU A 10 -32.30 26.41 -48.15
C LEU A 10 -33.35 26.53 -47.04
N LEU A 11 -34.18 25.49 -46.89
CA LEU A 11 -34.98 25.24 -45.70
C LEU A 11 -34.03 24.90 -44.53
N LEU A 12 -33.95 25.78 -43.52
CA LEU A 12 -33.39 25.44 -42.22
C LEU A 12 -34.39 24.54 -41.47
N THR A 13 -34.10 23.25 -41.40
CA THR A 13 -34.68 22.36 -40.39
C THR A 13 -33.96 22.59 -39.07
N SER A 14 -34.62 23.29 -38.14
CA SER A 14 -34.19 23.40 -36.76
C SER A 14 -34.35 22.03 -36.06
N VAL A 15 -33.26 21.26 -36.02
CA VAL A 15 -33.16 20.10 -35.13
C VAL A 15 -32.93 20.65 -33.72
N LEU A 16 -33.99 20.65 -32.91
CA LEU A 16 -33.88 20.86 -31.47
C LEU A 16 -33.08 19.69 -30.89
N TYR A 17 -31.78 19.90 -30.68
CA TYR A 17 -31.02 19.09 -29.74
C TYR A 17 -31.57 19.40 -28.35
N THR A 18 -32.38 18.49 -27.81
CA THR A 18 -32.59 18.44 -26.37
C THR A 18 -31.26 18.03 -25.75
N ALA A 19 -30.48 19.02 -25.31
CA ALA A 19 -29.40 18.77 -24.37
C ALA A 19 -30.03 18.16 -23.12
N ALA A 20 -29.90 16.84 -22.97
CA ALA A 20 -30.11 16.21 -21.69
C ALA A 20 -29.03 16.79 -20.77
N GLY A 21 -29.41 17.77 -19.95
CA GLY A 21 -28.59 18.17 -18.82
C GLY A 21 -28.30 16.94 -17.94
N PRO A 22 -27.18 16.92 -17.21
CA PRO A 22 -26.91 15.83 -16.29
C PRO A 22 -28.07 15.76 -15.29
N THR A 23 -28.84 14.68 -15.33
CA THR A 23 -29.72 14.32 -14.23
C THR A 23 -28.82 14.17 -12.99
N PRO A 24 -29.13 14.84 -11.87
CA PRO A 24 -28.44 14.54 -10.62
C PRO A 24 -28.60 13.05 -10.37
N ALA A 25 -27.50 12.30 -10.31
CA ALA A 25 -27.58 10.90 -9.93
C ALA A 25 -28.19 10.87 -8.53
N ALA A 26 -29.41 10.35 -8.43
CA ALA A 26 -30.06 10.19 -7.15
C ALA A 26 -29.15 9.36 -6.23
N SER A 27 -29.05 9.82 -4.98
CA SER A 27 -28.32 9.28 -3.83
C SER A 27 -28.67 7.81 -3.54
N GLN A 28 -28.19 6.88 -4.36
CA GLN A 28 -28.44 5.46 -4.18
C GLN A 28 -27.20 4.78 -3.62
N CYS A 29 -27.41 4.07 -2.52
CA CYS A 29 -26.45 3.14 -1.95
C CYS A 29 -25.96 2.15 -3.01
N ARG A 30 -24.69 1.73 -2.90
CA ARG A 30 -24.13 0.66 -3.73
C ARG A 30 -24.91 -0.64 -3.52
N CYS A 31 -25.13 -1.33 -4.62
CA CYS A 31 -25.74 -2.64 -4.63
C CYS A 31 -24.76 -3.70 -4.13
N LEU A 32 -25.19 -4.50 -3.15
CA LEU A 32 -24.41 -5.60 -2.59
C LEU A 32 -24.96 -6.96 -3.05
N TYR A 33 -24.11 -7.98 -2.97
CA TYR A 33 -24.48 -9.34 -3.29
C TYR A 33 -25.68 -9.82 -2.46
N GLY A 34 -26.65 -10.43 -3.13
CA GLY A 34 -27.89 -10.95 -2.53
C GLY A 34 -29.04 -9.92 -2.47
N GLU A 35 -28.80 -8.66 -2.83
CA GLU A 35 -29.85 -7.64 -2.86
C GLU A 35 -30.68 -7.68 -4.15
N PRO A 36 -31.91 -7.16 -4.16
CA PRO A 36 -32.77 -7.17 -5.36
C PRO A 36 -32.19 -6.43 -6.56
N CYS A 37 -31.29 -5.46 -6.34
CA CYS A 37 -30.59 -4.73 -7.39
C CYS A 37 -29.43 -5.53 -8.00
N TRP A 38 -29.03 -6.65 -7.40
CA TRP A 38 -27.84 -7.40 -7.82
C TRP A 38 -28.07 -7.99 -9.22
N PRO A 39 -27.08 -7.93 -10.14
CA PRO A 39 -27.28 -8.36 -11.51
C PRO A 39 -27.71 -9.83 -11.61
N SER A 40 -28.61 -10.10 -12.54
CA SER A 40 -29.07 -11.46 -12.81
C SER A 40 -27.95 -12.34 -13.38
N GLN A 41 -28.14 -13.66 -13.34
CA GLN A 41 -27.23 -14.61 -13.98
C GLN A 41 -27.00 -14.30 -15.46
N SER A 42 -28.05 -13.93 -16.21
CA SER A 42 -27.91 -13.56 -17.62
C SER A 42 -27.06 -12.30 -17.83
N THR A 43 -27.11 -11.36 -16.89
CA THR A 43 -26.30 -10.14 -16.92
C THR A 43 -24.83 -10.46 -16.65
N PHE A 44 -24.54 -11.36 -15.71
CA PHE A 44 -23.18 -11.88 -15.49
C PHE A 44 -22.67 -12.73 -16.66
N SER A 45 -23.54 -13.50 -17.34
CA SER A 45 -23.16 -14.21 -18.56
C SER A 45 -22.69 -13.26 -19.66
N ALA A 46 -23.40 -12.13 -19.87
CA ALA A 46 -22.99 -11.12 -20.84
C ALA A 46 -21.66 -10.41 -20.49
N LEU A 47 -21.34 -10.28 -19.19
CA LEU A 47 -19.99 -9.88 -18.76
C LEU A 47 -18.98 -10.99 -19.08
N SER A 48 -19.29 -12.24 -18.73
CA SER A 48 -18.39 -13.38 -18.96
C SER A 48 -17.99 -13.53 -20.43
N ASP A 49 -18.88 -13.21 -21.38
CA ASP A 49 -18.60 -13.24 -22.81
C ASP A 49 -17.54 -12.21 -23.27
N GLN A 50 -17.27 -11.19 -22.44
CA GLN A 50 -16.27 -10.15 -22.69
C GLN A 50 -14.94 -10.40 -21.98
N LEU A 51 -14.88 -11.39 -21.08
CA LEU A 51 -13.71 -11.65 -20.23
C LEU A 51 -12.84 -12.76 -20.81
N SER A 52 -11.54 -12.66 -20.54
CA SER A 52 -10.56 -13.70 -20.87
C SER A 52 -10.64 -14.92 -19.96
N GLN A 53 -11.24 -14.77 -18.77
CA GLN A 53 -11.46 -15.81 -17.77
C GLN A 53 -12.94 -15.88 -17.39
N PRO A 54 -13.44 -17.05 -16.96
CA PRO A 54 -14.76 -17.15 -16.34
C PRO A 54 -14.91 -16.21 -15.15
N ILE A 55 -16.16 -15.86 -14.83
CA ILE A 55 -16.49 -15.14 -13.60
C ILE A 55 -15.87 -15.87 -12.40
N LEU A 56 -15.18 -15.10 -11.56
CA LEU A 56 -14.50 -15.58 -10.38
C LEU A 56 -15.49 -15.65 -9.21
N HIS A 57 -15.39 -16.70 -8.40
CA HIS A 57 -16.19 -16.89 -7.18
C HIS A 57 -15.26 -17.07 -5.97
N PRO A 58 -14.73 -15.96 -5.40
CA PRO A 58 -13.81 -16.05 -4.27
C PRO A 58 -14.49 -16.59 -3.01
N VAL A 59 -13.79 -17.46 -2.30
CA VAL A 59 -14.15 -17.95 -0.97
C VAL A 59 -12.95 -17.75 -0.04
N PRO A 60 -13.17 -17.58 1.28
CA PRO A 60 -12.07 -17.64 2.24
C PRO A 60 -11.27 -18.92 2.00
N PRO A 61 -9.94 -18.86 1.82
CA PRO A 61 -9.15 -20.04 1.48
C PRO A 61 -9.32 -21.17 2.50
N GLU A 62 -9.53 -20.83 3.77
CA GLU A 62 -9.75 -21.73 4.89
C GLU A 62 -10.96 -22.65 4.66
N SER A 63 -11.89 -22.31 3.76
CA SER A 63 -13.06 -23.14 3.43
C SER A 63 -12.68 -24.54 2.95
N ALA A 64 -11.48 -24.71 2.39
CA ALA A 64 -10.94 -26.01 2.00
C ALA A 64 -10.86 -27.00 3.18
N CYS A 65 -10.79 -26.50 4.42
CA CYS A 65 -10.79 -27.31 5.64
C CYS A 65 -12.20 -27.66 6.17
N TYR A 66 -13.26 -27.19 5.50
CA TYR A 66 -14.64 -27.33 5.97
C TYR A 66 -15.52 -28.18 5.04
N PRO A 67 -16.51 -28.92 5.59
CA PRO A 67 -16.65 -29.21 7.03
C PRO A 67 -15.48 -30.07 7.53
N PRO A 68 -15.07 -29.99 8.82
CA PRO A 68 -13.88 -30.70 9.31
C PRO A 68 -13.98 -32.23 9.20
N SER A 69 -15.20 -32.77 9.19
CA SER A 69 -15.47 -34.20 9.00
C SER A 69 -15.29 -34.68 7.56
N SER A 70 -15.35 -33.77 6.59
CA SER A 70 -15.15 -34.07 5.16
C SER A 70 -14.69 -32.81 4.43
N PRO A 71 -13.41 -32.40 4.60
CA PRO A 71 -12.89 -31.17 4.03
C PRO A 71 -13.16 -31.06 2.52
N SER A 72 -13.64 -29.91 2.07
CA SER A 72 -13.95 -29.67 0.66
C SER A 72 -12.71 -29.56 -0.24
N GLY A 73 -11.54 -29.36 0.34
CA GLY A 73 -10.26 -29.25 -0.37
C GLY A 73 -9.08 -29.86 0.41
N ASN A 74 -7.87 -29.50 -0.02
CA ASN A 74 -6.64 -30.02 0.59
C ASN A 74 -6.26 -29.20 1.83
N CYS A 75 -6.91 -29.49 2.96
CA CYS A 75 -6.67 -28.77 4.21
C CYS A 75 -5.21 -28.82 4.68
N SER A 76 -4.52 -29.96 4.53
CA SER A 76 -3.12 -30.06 4.98
C SER A 76 -2.16 -29.18 4.19
N ALA A 77 -2.36 -29.07 2.87
CA ALA A 77 -1.56 -28.17 2.02
C ALA A 77 -1.84 -26.69 2.31
N LEU A 78 -3.08 -26.35 2.68
CA LEU A 78 -3.43 -25.01 3.15
C LEU A 78 -2.69 -24.68 4.45
N LEU A 79 -2.75 -25.57 5.45
CA LEU A 79 -2.12 -25.35 6.76
C LEU A 79 -0.60 -25.14 6.63
N SER A 80 0.07 -25.81 5.69
CA SER A 80 1.51 -25.63 5.48
C SER A 80 1.89 -24.35 4.72
N SER A 81 0.93 -23.67 4.10
CA SER A 81 1.16 -22.51 3.23
C SER A 81 0.47 -21.25 3.73
N PHE A 82 -0.23 -21.32 4.86
CA PHE A 82 -1.13 -20.27 5.31
C PHE A 82 -0.44 -18.94 5.52
N ASP A 83 0.78 -18.97 6.03
CA ASP A 83 1.62 -17.83 6.35
C ASP A 83 2.62 -17.50 5.22
N ASN A 84 2.49 -18.17 4.07
CA ASN A 84 3.26 -17.88 2.87
C ASN A 84 2.58 -16.78 2.04
N GLY A 85 3.28 -15.66 1.87
CA GLY A 85 2.72 -14.49 1.18
C GLY A 85 2.38 -14.72 -0.29
N ASP A 86 3.15 -15.53 -1.01
CA ASP A 86 2.92 -15.79 -2.44
C ASP A 86 1.67 -16.65 -2.60
N TRP A 87 1.58 -17.72 -1.82
CA TRP A 87 0.41 -18.60 -1.78
C TRP A 87 -0.86 -17.81 -1.45
N ARG A 88 -0.81 -16.92 -0.44
CA ARG A 88 -1.96 -16.06 -0.09
C ARG A 88 -2.28 -15.07 -1.22
N ALA A 89 -1.28 -14.46 -1.86
CA ALA A 89 -1.52 -13.54 -2.97
C ALA A 89 -2.21 -14.25 -4.14
N ASP A 90 -1.84 -15.50 -4.41
CA ASP A 90 -2.43 -16.40 -5.42
C ASP A 90 -3.85 -16.88 -5.08
N GLN A 91 -4.33 -16.69 -3.84
CA GLN A 91 -5.71 -17.00 -3.50
C GLN A 91 -6.60 -15.76 -3.73
N PRO A 92 -7.67 -15.86 -4.55
CA PRO A 92 -8.55 -14.71 -4.82
C PRO A 92 -9.25 -14.22 -3.54
N GLY A 93 -9.64 -15.13 -2.65
CA GLY A 93 -10.33 -14.79 -1.40
C GLY A 93 -9.42 -14.46 -0.22
N ALA A 94 -8.11 -14.64 -0.33
CA ALA A 94 -7.21 -14.33 0.77
C ALA A 94 -6.80 -12.85 0.79
N MET A 95 -6.69 -12.34 2.01
CA MET A 95 -5.87 -11.18 2.37
C MET A 95 -4.63 -11.67 3.10
N GLN A 96 -3.53 -10.94 2.99
CA GLN A 96 -2.30 -11.23 3.73
C GLN A 96 -2.54 -11.19 5.23
N LEU A 97 -3.43 -10.29 5.68
CA LEU A 97 -3.87 -10.14 7.06
C LEU A 97 -5.30 -10.70 7.20
N PRO A 98 -5.50 -11.88 7.81
CA PRO A 98 -6.80 -12.56 7.87
C PRO A 98 -7.91 -11.78 8.58
N ASN A 99 -7.59 -10.81 9.43
CA ASN A 99 -8.61 -9.94 10.06
C ASN A 99 -9.41 -9.11 9.05
N PHE A 100 -8.90 -8.89 7.83
CA PHE A 100 -9.66 -8.24 6.76
C PHE A 100 -10.50 -9.20 5.92
N GLN A 101 -10.48 -10.50 6.25
CA GLN A 101 -11.38 -11.50 5.67
C GLN A 101 -12.62 -11.69 6.54
N THR A 102 -12.53 -11.35 7.83
CA THR A 102 -13.64 -11.46 8.77
C THR A 102 -14.54 -10.23 8.70
N TYR A 103 -15.76 -10.35 9.24
CA TYR A 103 -16.69 -9.23 9.40
C TYR A 103 -17.38 -9.31 10.75
N THR A 104 -17.35 -8.22 11.52
CA THR A 104 -18.06 -8.15 12.81
C THR A 104 -19.42 -7.48 12.61
N LEU A 105 -20.49 -8.22 12.88
CA LEU A 105 -21.86 -7.72 12.83
C LEU A 105 -22.14 -6.73 13.96
N PRO A 106 -23.16 -5.85 13.83
CA PRO A 106 -23.52 -4.88 14.87
C PRO A 106 -23.85 -5.50 16.24
N ASN A 107 -24.27 -6.76 16.27
CA ASN A 107 -24.53 -7.51 17.51
C ASN A 107 -23.27 -8.12 18.15
N GLY A 108 -22.09 -7.92 17.54
CA GLY A 108 -20.80 -8.45 17.99
C GLY A 108 -20.48 -9.87 17.51
N THR A 109 -21.36 -10.53 16.75
CA THR A 109 -21.06 -11.81 16.10
C THR A 109 -20.04 -11.61 14.98
N ILE A 110 -19.09 -12.53 14.84
CA ILE A 110 -18.04 -12.46 13.83
C ILE A 110 -18.34 -13.50 12.75
N GLU A 111 -18.59 -13.03 11.52
CA GLU A 111 -18.59 -13.86 10.32
C GLU A 111 -17.14 -14.09 9.90
N ALA A 112 -16.67 -15.34 9.96
CA ALA A 112 -15.28 -15.69 9.66
C ALA A 112 -15.17 -17.13 9.13
N CYS A 113 -14.04 -17.43 8.51
CA CYS A 113 -13.62 -18.79 8.22
C CYS A 113 -12.21 -18.98 8.79
N TYR A 114 -12.10 -19.74 9.88
CA TYR A 114 -10.86 -19.86 10.63
C TYR A 114 -10.03 -21.06 10.16
N MET A 115 -8.71 -20.91 10.22
CA MET A 115 -7.79 -21.99 9.96
C MET A 115 -7.91 -23.08 11.04
N ASN A 116 -8.03 -22.67 12.32
CA ASN A 116 -8.25 -23.59 13.43
C ASN A 116 -9.69 -24.11 13.46
N VAL A 117 -9.95 -25.18 12.71
CA VAL A 117 -11.26 -25.87 12.67
C VAL A 117 -11.73 -26.40 14.03
N SER A 118 -10.82 -26.56 15.00
CA SER A 118 -11.15 -27.06 16.34
C SER A 118 -11.93 -26.03 17.16
N LEU A 119 -12.02 -24.78 16.70
CA LEU A 119 -12.85 -23.73 17.30
C LEU A 119 -14.35 -24.04 17.21
N GLY A 120 -14.78 -24.96 16.34
CA GLY A 120 -16.18 -25.35 16.19
C GLY A 120 -17.06 -24.26 15.57
N VAL A 121 -16.46 -23.21 15.00
CA VAL A 121 -17.13 -22.12 14.30
C VAL A 121 -17.32 -22.53 12.83
N PRO A 122 -18.53 -22.36 12.24
CA PRO A 122 -18.74 -22.61 10.82
C PRO A 122 -17.90 -21.66 9.97
N CYS A 123 -17.52 -22.11 8.78
CA CYS A 123 -16.86 -21.25 7.79
C CYS A 123 -17.89 -20.35 7.09
N GLU A 124 -17.71 -19.04 7.23
CA GLU A 124 -18.56 -18.03 6.63
C GLU A 124 -17.76 -17.10 5.70
N GLN A 125 -18.44 -16.41 4.79
CA GLN A 125 -17.82 -15.57 3.76
C GLN A 125 -17.08 -14.34 4.33
N GLY A 126 -17.59 -13.78 5.44
CA GLY A 126 -17.06 -12.55 6.03
C GLY A 126 -17.00 -11.39 5.05
N SER A 127 -15.85 -10.73 4.99
CA SER A 127 -15.58 -9.58 4.12
C SER A 127 -15.11 -9.98 2.72
N VAL A 128 -14.91 -11.26 2.42
CA VAL A 128 -14.43 -11.73 1.10
C VAL A 128 -15.51 -11.51 0.04
N PRO A 129 -15.26 -10.75 -1.04
CA PRO A 129 -16.21 -10.58 -2.13
C PRO A 129 -16.63 -11.93 -2.77
N PRO A 130 -17.93 -12.23 -2.95
CA PRO A 130 -18.38 -13.55 -3.41
C PRO A 130 -18.33 -13.74 -4.94
N ILE A 131 -18.22 -12.65 -5.70
CA ILE A 131 -18.15 -12.66 -7.17
C ILE A 131 -17.12 -11.61 -7.62
N GLY A 132 -16.37 -11.92 -8.66
CA GLY A 132 -15.44 -10.97 -9.26
C GLY A 132 -14.92 -11.36 -10.64
N VAL A 133 -13.84 -10.68 -11.03
CA VAL A 133 -13.10 -10.90 -12.28
C VAL A 133 -11.63 -11.10 -11.95
N ASP A 134 -11.06 -12.18 -12.47
CA ASP A 134 -9.61 -12.38 -12.54
C ASP A 134 -9.08 -11.73 -13.84
N ALA A 135 -8.56 -10.52 -13.72
CA ALA A 135 -8.11 -9.77 -14.89
C ALA A 135 -6.75 -10.25 -15.37
N ARG A 136 -6.70 -10.67 -16.65
CA ARG A 136 -5.47 -11.07 -17.35
C ARG A 136 -5.07 -10.06 -18.43
N THR A 137 -5.98 -9.18 -18.80
CA THR A 137 -5.80 -8.15 -19.84
C THR A 137 -6.35 -6.79 -19.38
N VAL A 138 -5.98 -5.72 -20.10
CA VAL A 138 -6.57 -4.39 -19.87
C VAL A 138 -8.06 -4.41 -20.22
N GLU A 139 -8.46 -5.20 -21.21
CA GLU A 139 -9.85 -5.37 -21.63
C GLU A 139 -10.71 -5.97 -20.50
N ASP A 140 -10.20 -6.95 -19.75
CA ASP A 140 -10.89 -7.50 -18.57
C ASP A 140 -11.14 -6.42 -17.51
N VAL A 141 -10.13 -5.59 -17.23
CA VAL A 141 -10.23 -4.46 -16.29
C VAL A 141 -11.32 -3.49 -16.77
N ARG A 142 -11.32 -3.13 -18.06
CA ARG A 142 -12.31 -2.21 -18.64
C ARG A 142 -13.72 -2.80 -18.56
N ALA A 143 -13.90 -4.07 -18.91
CA ALA A 143 -15.19 -4.74 -18.84
C ALA A 143 -15.73 -4.77 -17.41
N ALA A 144 -14.90 -5.15 -16.42
CA ALA A 144 -15.26 -5.18 -15.01
C ALA A 144 -15.63 -3.79 -14.46
N VAL A 145 -14.83 -2.75 -14.77
CA VAL A 145 -15.08 -1.37 -14.33
C VAL A 145 -16.39 -0.83 -14.92
N VAL A 146 -16.61 -1.01 -16.23
CA VAL A 146 -17.84 -0.56 -16.89
C VAL A 146 -19.06 -1.30 -16.34
N PHE A 147 -18.95 -2.61 -16.14
CA PHE A 147 -20.00 -3.43 -15.56
C PHE A 147 -20.37 -2.99 -14.14
N ALA A 148 -19.38 -2.80 -13.26
CA ALA A 148 -19.60 -2.36 -11.90
C ALA A 148 -20.30 -0.99 -11.84
N ARG A 149 -19.86 -0.04 -12.69
CA ARG A 149 -20.50 1.27 -12.81
C ARG A 149 -21.95 1.17 -13.29
N GLN A 150 -22.20 0.43 -14.36
CA GLN A 150 -23.53 0.31 -14.96
C GLN A 150 -24.55 -0.33 -14.02
N ASN A 151 -24.10 -1.23 -13.15
CA ASN A 151 -24.95 -1.93 -12.19
C ASN A 151 -24.88 -1.35 -10.76
N ASN A 152 -24.25 -0.19 -10.58
CA ASN A 152 -24.08 0.47 -9.28
C ASN A 152 -23.49 -0.45 -8.18
N LEU A 153 -22.55 -1.31 -8.54
CA LEU A 153 -21.94 -2.26 -7.61
C LEU A 153 -20.92 -1.56 -6.71
N ARG A 154 -20.77 -2.04 -5.47
CA ARG A 154 -19.58 -1.75 -4.67
C ARG A 154 -18.39 -2.46 -5.32
N LEU A 155 -17.52 -1.72 -6.01
CA LEU A 155 -16.32 -2.27 -6.65
C LEU A 155 -15.16 -2.28 -5.65
N VAL A 156 -14.49 -3.43 -5.52
CA VAL A 156 -13.25 -3.58 -4.78
C VAL A 156 -12.15 -4.03 -5.72
N VAL A 157 -10.99 -3.37 -5.65
CA VAL A 157 -9.82 -3.74 -6.46
C VAL A 157 -8.80 -4.43 -5.55
N LYS A 158 -8.50 -5.70 -5.84
CA LYS A 158 -7.47 -6.46 -5.13
C LYS A 158 -6.27 -6.65 -6.04
N ASN A 159 -5.09 -6.33 -5.52
CA ASN A 159 -3.82 -6.79 -6.06
C ASN A 159 -3.38 -8.04 -5.27
N THR A 160 -2.51 -7.85 -4.29
CA THR A 160 -1.90 -8.93 -3.50
C THR A 160 -2.61 -9.20 -2.16
N GLY A 161 -3.52 -8.32 -1.73
CA GLY A 161 -4.23 -8.42 -0.45
C GLY A 161 -3.44 -7.95 0.77
N HIS A 162 -2.36 -7.17 0.58
CA HIS A 162 -1.47 -6.66 1.64
C HIS A 162 -2.02 -5.52 2.50
N ASP A 163 -3.20 -5.00 2.19
CA ASP A 163 -3.66 -3.72 2.74
C ASP A 163 -3.95 -3.79 4.26
N TYR A 164 -3.37 -2.85 5.02
CA TYR A 164 -3.52 -2.74 6.48
C TYR A 164 -4.82 -2.03 6.93
N LEU A 165 -5.67 -1.61 5.99
CA LEU A 165 -6.90 -0.87 6.27
C LEU A 165 -8.13 -1.51 5.61
N GLY A 166 -7.99 -2.72 5.06
CA GLY A 166 -9.08 -3.44 4.39
C GLY A 166 -9.52 -2.83 3.05
N ARG A 167 -8.70 -2.01 2.39
CA ARG A 167 -9.05 -1.31 1.13
C ARG A 167 -9.16 -2.23 -0.09
N SER A 168 -8.67 -3.47 0.02
CA SER A 168 -8.69 -4.46 -1.06
C SER A 168 -9.72 -5.59 -0.86
N THR A 169 -10.71 -5.38 0.01
CA THR A 169 -11.78 -6.34 0.31
C THR A 169 -13.09 -5.61 0.63
N GLY A 170 -14.19 -6.33 0.77
CA GLY A 170 -15.48 -5.71 1.11
C GLY A 170 -16.64 -6.69 1.07
N ARG A 171 -17.40 -6.76 2.16
CA ARG A 171 -18.55 -7.64 2.29
C ARG A 171 -19.58 -7.37 1.20
N GLY A 172 -19.95 -8.43 0.47
CA GLY A 172 -20.92 -8.37 -0.62
C GLY A 172 -20.51 -7.50 -1.82
N ALA A 173 -19.25 -7.10 -1.91
CA ALA A 173 -18.73 -6.32 -3.04
C ALA A 173 -18.55 -7.18 -4.30
N PHE A 174 -18.33 -6.52 -5.44
CA PHE A 174 -17.82 -7.11 -6.66
C PHE A 174 -16.31 -6.89 -6.74
N MET A 175 -15.55 -7.98 -6.88
CA MET A 175 -14.08 -7.93 -6.92
C MET A 175 -13.55 -7.76 -8.35
N LEU A 176 -12.51 -6.93 -8.49
CA LEU A 176 -11.61 -6.95 -9.62
C LEU A 176 -10.20 -7.29 -9.12
N TRP A 177 -9.71 -8.46 -9.51
CA TRP A 177 -8.41 -8.97 -9.08
C TRP A 177 -7.37 -8.78 -10.18
N THR A 178 -6.33 -7.98 -9.90
CA THR A 178 -5.32 -7.56 -10.87
C THR A 178 -4.01 -8.35 -10.78
N HIS A 179 -3.93 -9.32 -9.87
CA HIS A 179 -2.71 -10.07 -9.53
C HIS A 179 -2.03 -10.71 -10.73
N HIS A 180 -2.80 -11.11 -11.73
CA HIS A 180 -2.27 -11.82 -12.89
C HIS A 180 -1.87 -10.93 -14.07
N LEU A 181 -1.95 -9.60 -13.92
CA LEU A 181 -1.36 -8.64 -14.86
C LEU A 181 0.16 -8.56 -14.62
N LYS A 182 0.87 -9.63 -15.02
CA LYS A 182 2.30 -9.87 -14.73
C LYS A 182 3.28 -9.40 -15.83
N ASN A 183 2.80 -8.64 -16.82
CA ASN A 183 3.68 -8.20 -17.92
C ASN A 183 4.81 -7.30 -17.40
N MET A 184 6.03 -7.51 -17.88
CA MET A 184 7.21 -6.72 -17.53
C MET A 184 8.00 -6.39 -18.78
N THR A 185 8.33 -5.11 -18.98
CA THR A 185 9.18 -4.66 -20.11
C THR A 185 10.34 -3.81 -19.60
N PHE A 186 11.46 -3.84 -20.32
CA PHE A 186 12.62 -3.02 -20.03
C PHE A 186 12.99 -2.18 -21.25
N ASP A 187 13.08 -0.87 -21.03
CA ASP A 187 13.33 0.11 -22.08
C ASP A 187 14.68 0.80 -21.81
N GLN A 188 15.64 0.64 -22.72
CA GLN A 188 16.95 1.30 -22.59
C GLN A 188 16.83 2.81 -22.72
N GLU A 189 15.91 3.29 -23.55
CA GLU A 189 15.63 4.71 -23.77
C GLU A 189 14.12 4.95 -23.74
N PHE A 190 13.56 5.02 -22.54
CA PHE A 190 12.12 5.20 -22.36
C PHE A 190 11.68 6.63 -22.70
N VAL A 191 10.58 6.73 -23.44
CA VAL A 191 9.90 7.99 -23.75
C VAL A 191 8.49 7.90 -23.17
N PRO A 192 8.12 8.75 -22.20
CA PRO A 192 6.77 8.78 -21.68
C PRO A 192 5.76 9.06 -22.79
N ASP A 193 4.59 8.40 -22.73
CA ASP A 193 3.53 8.57 -23.70
C ASP A 193 3.14 10.05 -23.80
N GLY A 194 2.92 10.54 -25.02
CA GLY A 194 2.53 11.93 -25.26
C GLY A 194 3.64 12.97 -25.05
N ALA A 195 4.86 12.56 -24.70
CA ALA A 195 6.01 13.47 -24.67
C ALA A 195 6.35 13.97 -26.10
N PRO A 196 6.77 15.24 -26.27
CA PRO A 196 7.21 15.75 -27.56
C PRO A 196 8.48 15.02 -28.03
N SER A 197 8.75 15.04 -29.34
CA SER A 197 9.94 14.39 -29.92
C SER A 197 11.28 14.93 -29.41
N SER A 198 11.27 16.13 -28.82
CA SER A 198 12.43 16.77 -28.18
C SER A 198 12.58 16.42 -26.70
N ALA A 199 11.68 15.64 -26.11
CA ALA A 199 11.75 15.27 -24.71
C ALA A 199 13.01 14.45 -24.43
N GLU A 200 13.62 14.69 -23.28
CA GLU A 200 14.73 13.88 -22.81
C GLU A 200 14.26 12.45 -22.54
N LYS A 201 14.98 11.47 -23.11
CA LYS A 201 14.68 10.06 -22.90
C LYS A 201 15.24 9.64 -21.55
N VAL A 202 14.47 8.84 -20.81
CA VAL A 202 14.96 8.28 -19.55
C VAL A 202 15.71 6.99 -19.83
N SER A 203 16.99 6.96 -19.47
CA SER A 203 17.80 5.76 -19.65
C SER A 203 17.38 4.65 -18.68
N ASN A 204 17.24 3.43 -19.18
CA ASN A 204 16.99 2.21 -18.39
C ASN A 204 15.75 2.32 -17.48
N ALA A 205 14.57 2.26 -18.07
CA ALA A 205 13.32 2.16 -17.34
C ALA A 205 12.75 0.74 -17.39
N VAL A 206 11.92 0.42 -16.42
CA VAL A 206 11.17 -0.84 -16.38
C VAL A 206 9.68 -0.54 -16.20
N THR A 207 8.84 -1.16 -17.02
CA THR A 207 7.38 -1.10 -16.89
C THR A 207 6.88 -2.39 -16.30
N LEU A 208 6.14 -2.29 -15.19
CA LEU A 208 5.61 -3.41 -14.43
C LEU A 208 4.08 -3.38 -14.48
N GLY A 209 3.48 -4.48 -14.89
CA GLY A 209 2.04 -4.68 -14.81
C GLY A 209 1.55 -4.65 -13.37
N SER A 210 0.29 -4.27 -13.16
CA SER A 210 -0.28 -4.05 -11.81
C SER A 210 -0.17 -5.25 -10.89
N GLY A 211 -0.12 -6.47 -11.44
CA GLY A 211 -0.03 -7.70 -10.68
C GLY A 211 1.38 -8.06 -10.22
N VAL A 212 2.42 -7.43 -10.76
CA VAL A 212 3.82 -7.75 -10.45
C VAL A 212 4.12 -7.43 -8.98
N ALA A 213 4.64 -8.41 -8.24
CA ALA A 213 5.16 -8.27 -6.89
C ALA A 213 6.63 -7.84 -6.89
N TRP A 214 7.12 -7.32 -5.77
CA TRP A 214 8.49 -6.79 -5.69
C TRP A 214 9.56 -7.85 -5.95
N HIS A 215 9.42 -9.08 -5.46
CA HIS A 215 10.40 -10.14 -5.73
C HIS A 215 10.53 -10.42 -7.24
N GLU A 216 9.40 -10.52 -7.96
CA GLU A 216 9.38 -10.70 -9.43
C GLU A 216 10.07 -9.52 -10.14
N ALA A 217 9.79 -8.29 -9.71
CA ALA A 217 10.41 -7.10 -10.27
C ALA A 217 11.93 -7.06 -10.02
N TYR A 218 12.38 -7.44 -8.83
CA TYR A 218 13.80 -7.53 -8.48
C TYR A 218 14.52 -8.55 -9.35
N ASP A 219 13.94 -9.75 -9.49
CA ASP A 219 14.47 -10.81 -10.37
C ASP A 219 14.59 -10.34 -11.81
N PHE A 220 13.55 -9.69 -12.34
CA PHE A 220 13.54 -9.18 -13.70
C PHE A 220 14.64 -8.12 -13.96
N VAL A 221 14.87 -7.19 -13.03
CA VAL A 221 15.86 -6.12 -13.24
C VAL A 221 17.30 -6.56 -12.96
N GLN A 222 17.51 -7.51 -12.04
CA GLN A 222 18.87 -7.98 -11.71
C GLN A 222 19.54 -8.69 -12.89
N GLU A 223 18.78 -9.43 -13.70
CA GLU A 223 19.28 -10.09 -14.92
C GLU A 223 19.88 -9.11 -15.94
N ARG A 224 19.53 -7.83 -15.79
CA ARG A 224 19.98 -6.72 -16.65
C ARG A 224 21.07 -5.87 -15.98
N GLY A 225 21.59 -6.31 -14.83
CA GLY A 225 22.61 -5.57 -14.07
C GLY A 225 22.08 -4.24 -13.53
N ARG A 226 20.80 -4.18 -13.16
CA ARG A 226 20.14 -2.98 -12.63
C ARG A 226 19.57 -3.22 -11.23
N PHE A 227 19.37 -2.13 -10.51
CA PHE A 227 18.60 -2.04 -9.28
C PHE A 227 17.30 -1.25 -9.54
N ILE A 228 16.21 -1.64 -8.89
CA ILE A 228 14.99 -0.85 -8.80
C ILE A 228 14.66 -0.62 -7.32
N LEU A 229 14.34 0.63 -6.97
CA LEU A 229 13.87 0.95 -5.64
C LEU A 229 12.46 0.39 -5.43
N GLY A 230 12.30 -0.47 -4.43
CA GLY A 230 11.02 -1.08 -4.11
C GLY A 230 10.80 -1.35 -2.63
N GLY A 231 9.64 -1.94 -2.35
CA GLY A 231 9.22 -2.36 -1.01
C GLY A 231 9.98 -3.61 -0.56
N ILE A 232 10.29 -3.65 0.74
CA ILE A 232 11.03 -4.76 1.34
C ILE A 232 10.09 -5.47 2.33
N SER A 233 9.85 -6.75 2.08
CA SER A 233 9.08 -7.62 2.96
C SER A 233 9.61 -9.04 2.86
N VAL A 234 9.35 -9.88 3.86
CA VAL A 234 9.62 -11.32 3.74
C VAL A 234 8.85 -11.87 2.53
N GLY A 235 9.53 -12.61 1.66
CA GLY A 235 8.98 -13.11 0.38
C GLY A 235 8.75 -12.06 -0.71
N GLY A 236 8.82 -10.75 -0.43
CA GLY A 236 8.69 -9.70 -1.46
C GLY A 236 7.35 -9.67 -2.18
N THR A 237 6.27 -10.02 -1.49
CA THR A 237 4.95 -10.27 -2.09
C THR A 237 4.08 -9.01 -2.16
N VAL A 238 4.61 -7.86 -1.72
CA VAL A 238 3.97 -6.55 -1.88
C VAL A 238 3.92 -6.18 -3.37
N GLY A 239 2.76 -5.72 -3.85
CA GLY A 239 2.55 -5.38 -5.25
C GLY A 239 3.29 -4.11 -5.68
N ALA A 240 4.18 -4.24 -6.67
CA ALA A 240 5.04 -3.15 -7.14
C ALA A 240 4.26 -2.04 -7.86
N ALA A 241 3.13 -2.36 -8.48
CA ALA A 241 2.28 -1.43 -9.22
C ALA A 241 0.88 -1.29 -8.59
N GLY A 242 0.81 -1.37 -7.26
CA GLY A 242 -0.43 -1.30 -6.48
C GLY A 242 -0.45 -0.19 -5.41
N GLY A 243 -1.09 -0.48 -4.27
CA GLY A 243 -1.24 0.48 -3.17
C GLY A 243 0.10 0.99 -2.60
N TRP A 244 1.17 0.17 -2.64
CA TRP A 244 2.49 0.57 -2.17
C TRP A 244 2.95 1.86 -2.84
N ILE A 245 2.99 1.89 -4.17
CA ILE A 245 3.48 3.06 -4.91
C ILE A 245 2.50 4.23 -4.81
N MET A 246 1.19 3.96 -4.83
CA MET A 246 0.20 5.02 -4.81
C MET A 246 0.07 5.74 -3.45
N GLY A 247 0.58 5.14 -2.37
CA GLY A 247 0.58 5.74 -1.04
C GLY A 247 1.87 6.48 -0.64
N ALA A 248 3.03 6.08 -1.19
CA ALA A 248 4.34 6.76 -1.15
C ALA A 248 5.43 5.77 -1.64
N GLY A 249 5.41 4.57 -1.06
CA GLY A 249 6.38 3.52 -1.28
C GLY A 249 7.70 3.79 -0.57
N HIS A 250 7.79 3.48 0.71
CA HIS A 250 9.04 3.60 1.46
C HIS A 250 9.97 2.39 1.24
N SER A 251 11.26 2.56 1.52
CA SER A 251 12.28 1.52 1.37
C SER A 251 13.45 1.79 2.33
N ALA A 252 14.17 0.75 2.75
CA ALA A 252 15.42 0.90 3.49
C ALA A 252 16.48 1.72 2.72
N PHE A 253 16.37 1.78 1.39
CA PHE A 253 17.25 2.57 0.54
C PHE A 253 16.69 3.95 0.16
N ALA A 254 15.53 4.34 0.71
CA ALA A 254 14.95 5.63 0.43
C ALA A 254 15.87 6.83 0.80
N PRO A 255 16.68 6.78 1.88
CA PRO A 255 17.65 7.84 2.15
C PRO A 255 18.65 8.09 1.01
N THR A 256 18.87 7.12 0.12
CA THR A 256 19.77 7.26 -1.04
C THR A 256 19.02 7.54 -2.35
N PHE A 257 17.86 6.91 -2.57
CA PHE A 257 17.19 6.96 -3.89
C PHE A 257 15.84 7.67 -3.89
N GLY A 258 15.45 8.31 -2.78
CA GLY A 258 14.12 8.90 -2.60
C GLY A 258 13.06 7.86 -2.30
N LEU A 259 11.78 8.27 -2.24
CA LEU A 259 10.65 7.35 -2.11
C LEU A 259 10.38 6.64 -3.46
N GLY A 260 9.55 5.59 -3.43
CA GLY A 260 9.06 4.91 -4.61
C GLY A 260 8.43 5.88 -5.61
N VAL A 261 7.58 6.79 -5.13
CA VAL A 261 6.92 7.83 -5.96
C VAL A 261 7.91 8.77 -6.66
N ASP A 262 9.10 8.98 -6.08
CA ASP A 262 10.15 9.81 -6.67
C ASP A 262 10.82 9.13 -7.88
N ASN A 263 10.62 7.82 -8.03
CA ASN A 263 11.21 6.98 -9.07
C ASN A 263 10.22 6.67 -10.22
N VAL A 264 8.96 7.11 -10.13
CA VAL A 264 7.95 6.83 -11.16
C VAL A 264 8.07 7.79 -12.34
N LEU A 265 7.95 7.23 -13.54
CA LEU A 265 7.97 7.95 -14.81
C LEU A 265 6.57 8.05 -15.44
N GLN A 266 5.74 7.00 -15.29
CA GLN A 266 4.43 6.91 -15.90
C GLN A 266 3.53 5.90 -15.18
N PHE A 267 2.23 6.18 -15.11
CA PHE A 267 1.19 5.20 -14.83
C PHE A 267 0.34 4.98 -16.08
N THR A 268 -0.14 3.76 -16.29
CA THR A 268 -1.30 3.51 -17.15
C THR A 268 -2.48 3.06 -16.29
N ILE A 269 -3.66 3.59 -16.56
CA ILE A 269 -4.82 3.47 -15.67
C ILE A 269 -6.12 3.38 -16.45
N VAL A 270 -7.03 2.52 -15.99
CA VAL A 270 -8.42 2.46 -16.44
C VAL A 270 -9.28 3.30 -15.50
N LEU A 271 -9.90 4.34 -16.04
CA LEU A 271 -10.78 5.26 -15.31
C LEU A 271 -12.19 4.67 -15.15
N ALA A 272 -13.01 5.32 -14.32
CA ALA A 272 -14.42 4.93 -14.12
C ALA A 272 -15.24 5.04 -15.42
N SER A 273 -14.80 5.87 -16.37
CA SER A 273 -15.37 5.95 -17.72
C SER A 273 -15.13 4.70 -18.56
N GLY A 274 -14.16 3.86 -18.18
CA GLY A 274 -13.65 2.74 -18.98
C GLY A 274 -12.53 3.13 -19.95
N GLN A 275 -12.07 4.39 -19.94
CA GLN A 275 -10.92 4.82 -20.75
C GLN A 275 -9.62 4.31 -20.14
N HIS A 276 -8.71 3.81 -20.98
CA HIS A 276 -7.35 3.46 -20.62
C HIS A 276 -6.42 4.59 -21.06
N ILE A 277 -5.80 5.27 -20.09
CA ILE A 277 -4.97 6.46 -20.34
C ILE A 277 -3.62 6.35 -19.64
N ALA A 278 -2.64 7.12 -20.12
CA ALA A 278 -1.36 7.31 -19.44
C ALA A 278 -1.37 8.61 -18.62
N ALA A 279 -0.77 8.60 -17.44
CA ALA A 279 -0.54 9.78 -16.61
C ALA A 279 0.96 9.90 -16.31
N ASN A 280 1.56 11.01 -16.71
CA ASN A 280 2.99 11.29 -16.58
C ASN A 280 3.25 12.81 -16.52
N ALA A 281 4.50 13.24 -16.68
CA ALA A 281 4.88 14.66 -16.64
C ALA A 281 4.40 15.48 -17.86
N TYR A 282 3.91 14.85 -18.92
CA TYR A 282 3.54 15.47 -20.19
C TYR A 282 2.03 15.44 -20.48
N GLN A 283 1.30 14.46 -19.95
CA GLN A 283 -0.15 14.35 -20.11
C GLN A 283 -0.82 13.85 -18.83
N ASN A 284 -2.07 14.28 -18.62
CA ASN A 284 -2.87 13.98 -17.41
C ASN A 284 -2.05 14.25 -16.13
N THR A 285 -1.34 15.39 -16.11
CA THR A 285 -0.31 15.72 -15.11
C THR A 285 -0.88 15.89 -13.71
N ASP A 286 -2.14 16.30 -13.61
CA ASP A 286 -2.89 16.34 -12.36
C ASP A 286 -3.16 14.95 -11.80
N LEU A 287 -3.57 14.00 -12.65
CA LEU A 287 -3.70 12.59 -12.27
C LEU A 287 -2.34 11.98 -11.90
N PHE A 288 -1.28 12.31 -12.63
CA PHE A 288 0.08 11.86 -12.31
C PHE A 288 0.58 12.41 -10.96
N TRP A 289 0.23 13.65 -10.64
CA TRP A 289 0.46 14.24 -9.33
C TRP A 289 -0.33 13.48 -8.25
N ALA A 290 -1.62 13.19 -8.49
CA ALA A 290 -2.48 12.52 -7.53
C ALA A 290 -2.08 11.05 -7.26
N LEU A 291 -1.71 10.29 -8.29
CA LEU A 291 -1.30 8.88 -8.15
C LEU A 291 0.03 8.71 -7.38
N ARG A 292 0.82 9.77 -7.21
CA ARG A 292 2.09 9.76 -6.48
C ARG A 292 1.90 10.23 -5.03
N GLY A 293 1.10 9.47 -4.28
CA GLY A 293 0.85 9.67 -2.85
C GLY A 293 -0.61 9.91 -2.45
N GLY A 294 -1.55 9.88 -3.40
CA GLY A 294 -2.98 10.12 -3.14
C GLY A 294 -3.77 8.87 -2.77
N GLY A 295 -3.12 7.72 -2.64
CA GLY A 295 -3.71 6.45 -2.24
C GLY A 295 -4.23 5.60 -3.40
N GLY A 296 -4.04 4.28 -3.29
CA GLY A 296 -4.53 3.30 -4.25
C GLY A 296 -6.05 3.12 -4.21
N GLY A 297 -6.63 2.60 -5.29
CA GLY A 297 -8.05 2.26 -5.35
C GLY A 297 -9.00 3.48 -5.35
N THR A 298 -8.47 4.68 -5.63
CA THR A 298 -9.23 5.94 -5.52
C THR A 298 -9.49 6.59 -6.88
N TYR A 299 -8.52 6.63 -7.80
CA TYR A 299 -8.67 7.39 -9.07
C TYR A 299 -9.03 6.52 -10.28
N GLY A 300 -8.90 5.21 -10.14
CA GLY A 300 -9.01 4.23 -11.23
C GLY A 300 -8.26 2.94 -10.89
N VAL A 301 -8.22 2.03 -11.86
CA VAL A 301 -7.47 0.78 -11.78
C VAL A 301 -6.17 0.96 -12.54
N VAL A 302 -5.06 1.14 -11.82
CA VAL A 302 -3.72 1.15 -12.44
C VAL A 302 -3.48 -0.23 -13.06
N THR A 303 -3.07 -0.25 -14.33
CA THR A 303 -2.76 -1.46 -15.10
C THR A 303 -1.26 -1.68 -15.25
N SER A 304 -0.46 -0.61 -15.22
CA SER A 304 1.00 -0.69 -15.15
C SER A 304 1.64 0.58 -14.61
N VAL A 305 2.88 0.46 -14.13
CA VAL A 305 3.73 1.58 -13.68
C VAL A 305 5.11 1.44 -14.29
N THR A 306 5.64 2.54 -14.84
CA THR A 306 7.01 2.63 -15.33
C THR A 306 7.90 3.32 -14.31
N TYR A 307 9.00 2.67 -13.95
CA TYR A 307 10.01 3.15 -13.00
C TYR A 307 11.34 3.41 -13.70
N ARG A 308 12.10 4.39 -13.20
CA ARG A 308 13.54 4.45 -13.48
C ARG A 308 14.26 3.34 -12.74
N THR A 309 15.38 2.88 -13.30
CA THR A 309 16.29 1.93 -12.63
C THR A 309 17.65 2.58 -12.36
N HIS A 310 18.38 2.05 -11.39
CA HIS A 310 19.70 2.53 -10.99
C HIS A 310 20.77 1.47 -11.29
N PRO A 311 22.06 1.86 -11.40
CA PRO A 311 23.15 0.89 -11.45
C PRO A 311 23.19 -0.01 -10.21
N VAL A 312 23.65 -1.25 -10.37
CA VAL A 312 23.96 -2.12 -9.24
C VAL A 312 25.07 -1.49 -8.37
N PHE A 313 24.96 -1.69 -7.07
CA PHE A 313 25.89 -1.18 -6.06
C PHE A 313 26.20 -2.27 -5.03
N SER A 314 27.40 -2.22 -4.44
CA SER A 314 27.68 -2.95 -3.20
C SER A 314 27.05 -2.24 -2.01
N LEU A 315 26.71 -2.95 -0.95
CA LEU A 315 26.16 -2.34 0.27
C LEU A 315 26.72 -2.97 1.54
N SER A 316 26.70 -2.19 2.62
CA SER A 316 27.03 -2.65 3.96
C SER A 316 25.76 -2.71 4.80
N MET A 317 25.66 -3.73 5.65
CA MET A 317 24.61 -3.91 6.63
C MET A 317 25.20 -3.93 8.04
N ALA A 318 24.55 -3.24 8.96
CA ALA A 318 24.84 -3.29 10.39
C ALA A 318 23.64 -3.89 11.14
N VAL A 319 23.89 -4.93 11.93
CA VAL A 319 22.90 -5.57 12.80
C VAL A 319 23.33 -5.42 14.25
N LEU A 320 22.57 -4.67 15.04
CA LEU A 320 22.80 -4.48 16.47
C LEU A 320 21.66 -5.11 17.25
N THR A 321 21.98 -5.88 18.28
CA THR A 321 21.02 -6.31 19.31
C THR A 321 21.53 -5.88 20.68
N ALA A 322 20.61 -5.51 21.57
CA ALA A 322 20.92 -5.11 22.93
C ALA A 322 19.81 -5.55 23.88
N ASN A 323 20.19 -5.97 25.08
CA ASN A 323 19.26 -6.23 26.17
C ASN A 323 19.43 -5.16 27.25
N PHE A 324 18.31 -4.71 27.81
CA PHE A 324 18.26 -3.67 28.82
C PHE A 324 17.99 -4.30 30.18
N SER A 325 18.81 -3.95 31.18
CA SER A 325 18.61 -4.38 32.57
C SER A 325 17.72 -3.43 33.37
N SER A 326 17.39 -2.25 32.81
CA SER A 326 16.48 -1.28 33.42
C SER A 326 15.85 -0.36 32.37
N MET A 327 14.75 0.29 32.75
CA MET A 327 14.08 1.30 31.91
C MET A 327 14.99 2.50 31.63
N ASP A 328 15.84 2.89 32.57
CA ASP A 328 16.78 4.01 32.38
C ASP A 328 17.78 3.74 31.25
N ILE A 329 18.25 2.49 31.14
CA ILE A 329 19.15 2.09 30.03
C ILE A 329 18.38 2.10 28.71
N ALA A 330 17.16 1.55 28.68
CA ALA A 330 16.30 1.57 27.50
C ALA A 330 16.08 3.01 27.01
N GLN A 331 15.66 3.89 27.93
CA GLN A 331 15.44 5.31 27.67
C GLN A 331 16.70 5.98 27.12
N SER A 332 17.85 5.75 27.73
CA SER A 332 19.14 6.33 27.32
C SER A 332 19.57 5.87 25.92
N VAL A 333 19.48 4.57 25.63
CA VAL A 333 19.83 3.98 24.33
C VAL A 333 18.90 4.47 23.23
N ILE A 334 17.59 4.45 23.47
CA ILE A 334 16.60 4.87 22.47
C ILE A 334 16.70 6.39 22.22
N THR A 335 16.95 7.19 23.27
CA THR A 335 17.23 8.63 23.10
C THR A 335 18.41 8.86 22.16
N LYS A 336 19.53 8.14 22.38
CA LYS A 336 20.71 8.27 21.53
C LYS A 336 20.43 7.79 20.10
N PHE A 337 19.67 6.71 19.95
CA PHE A 337 19.25 6.17 18.65
C PHE A 337 18.42 7.19 17.86
N ILE A 338 17.36 7.75 18.45
CA ILE A 338 16.51 8.77 17.83
C ILE A 338 17.33 9.99 17.42
N LYS A 339 18.22 10.46 18.30
CA LYS A 339 19.10 11.60 18.03
C LYS A 339 20.06 11.36 16.85
N SER A 340 20.37 10.12 16.54
CA SER A 340 21.34 9.76 15.48
C SER A 340 20.70 9.66 14.09
N GLN A 341 19.37 9.55 14.01
CA GLN A 341 18.63 9.37 12.75
C GLN A 341 18.93 10.42 11.67
N PRO A 342 18.95 11.74 11.97
CA PRO A 342 19.27 12.74 10.95
C PRO A 342 20.64 12.51 10.32
N ALA A 343 21.68 12.32 11.12
CA ALA A 343 23.05 12.17 10.63
C ALA A 343 23.27 10.84 9.87
N TRP A 344 22.53 9.80 10.23
CA TRP A 344 22.58 8.51 9.52
C TRP A 344 21.88 8.58 8.16
N SER A 345 20.67 9.15 8.11
CA SER A 345 19.95 9.32 6.85
C SER A 345 20.70 10.22 5.86
N ASP A 346 21.38 11.27 6.34
CA ASP A 346 22.25 12.14 5.50
C ASP A 346 23.43 11.39 4.87
N LYS A 347 23.82 10.25 5.46
CA LYS A 347 24.86 9.36 4.94
C LYS A 347 24.30 8.15 4.19
N GLY A 348 23.01 8.19 3.85
CA GLY A 348 22.33 7.13 3.09
C GLY A 348 21.99 5.88 3.90
N TRP A 349 22.15 5.89 5.23
CA TRP A 349 21.76 4.76 6.08
C TRP A 349 20.25 4.77 6.31
N GLY A 350 19.62 3.65 6.01
CA GLY A 350 18.22 3.38 6.32
C GLY A 350 18.00 1.93 6.73
N GLY A 351 16.78 1.57 7.10
CA GLY A 351 16.44 0.22 7.55
C GLY A 351 15.42 0.20 8.66
N TYR A 352 15.43 -0.87 9.44
CA TYR A 352 14.35 -1.19 10.37
C TYR A 352 14.88 -1.45 11.78
N SER A 353 14.11 -1.05 12.79
CA SER A 353 14.40 -1.36 14.19
C SER A 353 13.19 -1.92 14.92
N SER A 354 13.47 -2.70 15.96
CA SER A 354 12.49 -3.16 16.95
C SER A 354 12.92 -2.69 18.32
N ILE A 355 11.98 -2.14 19.09
CA ILE A 355 12.25 -1.43 20.34
C ILE A 355 11.27 -1.90 21.41
N ASN A 356 11.74 -2.24 22.60
CA ASN A 356 10.88 -2.35 23.77
C ASN A 356 11.67 -1.98 25.03
N SER A 357 11.03 -2.09 26.20
CA SER A 357 11.64 -1.75 27.49
C SER A 357 12.78 -2.67 27.92
N SER A 358 12.92 -3.84 27.29
CA SER A 358 13.86 -4.89 27.65
C SER A 358 14.88 -5.21 26.56
N SER A 359 14.64 -4.84 25.30
CA SER A 359 15.57 -5.07 24.20
C SER A 359 15.44 -4.05 23.07
N PHE A 360 16.50 -3.96 22.28
CA PHE A 360 16.60 -3.16 21.07
C PHE A 360 17.27 -3.97 19.97
N GLN A 361 16.74 -3.87 18.76
CA GLN A 361 17.34 -4.40 17.55
C GLN A 361 17.35 -3.35 16.45
N LEU A 362 18.45 -3.25 15.73
CA LEU A 362 18.59 -2.45 14.51
C LEU A 362 19.16 -3.34 13.40
N GLN A 363 18.61 -3.19 12.20
CA GLN A 363 19.17 -3.73 10.96
C GLN A 363 19.15 -2.65 9.88
N TYR A 364 20.29 -1.97 9.71
CA TYR A 364 20.42 -0.84 8.79
C TYR A 364 21.38 -1.17 7.67
N VAL A 365 21.12 -0.57 6.51
CA VAL A 365 21.90 -0.72 5.29
C VAL A 365 22.27 0.64 4.70
N ALA A 366 23.40 0.68 4.01
CA ALA A 366 23.76 1.82 3.18
C ALA A 366 24.53 1.37 1.93
N PRO A 367 24.22 1.95 0.76
CA PRO A 367 24.91 1.63 -0.49
C PRO A 367 26.28 2.30 -0.58
N ASN A 368 27.25 1.60 -1.17
CA ASN A 368 28.60 2.09 -1.49
C ASN A 368 29.37 2.71 -0.32
N VAL A 369 29.16 2.20 0.89
CA VAL A 369 29.86 2.70 2.10
C VAL A 369 31.17 1.96 2.32
N SER A 370 32.26 2.72 2.53
CA SER A 370 33.55 2.14 2.90
C SER A 370 33.55 1.68 4.37
N THR A 371 34.40 0.71 4.73
CA THR A 371 34.54 0.28 6.13
C THR A 371 34.93 1.44 7.06
N ALA A 372 35.74 2.40 6.57
CA ALA A 372 36.11 3.58 7.33
C ALA A 372 34.90 4.49 7.61
N ASP A 373 34.07 4.75 6.60
CA ASP A 373 32.88 5.59 6.72
C ASP A 373 31.80 4.94 7.58
N MET A 374 31.63 3.61 7.46
CA MET A 374 30.75 2.82 8.31
C MET A 374 31.14 2.95 9.78
N ASN A 375 32.41 2.72 10.12
CA ASN A 375 32.92 2.84 11.49
C ASN A 375 32.75 4.28 12.00
N ALA A 376 33.13 5.28 11.19
CA ALA A 376 32.96 6.68 11.57
C ALA A 376 31.51 7.08 11.84
N THR A 377 30.54 6.37 11.23
CA THR A 377 29.10 6.68 11.35
C THR A 377 28.44 5.93 12.50
N LEU A 378 28.76 4.65 12.68
CA LEU A 378 28.04 3.76 13.60
C LEU A 378 28.78 3.49 14.91
N SER A 379 30.12 3.48 14.93
CA SER A 379 30.91 3.19 16.14
C SER A 379 30.53 4.09 17.33
N PRO A 380 30.30 5.41 17.18
CA PRO A 380 29.89 6.25 18.32
C PRO A 380 28.59 5.80 18.99
N PHE A 381 27.66 5.19 18.25
CA PHE A 381 26.44 4.62 18.82
C PHE A 381 26.68 3.22 19.37
N VAL A 382 27.41 2.37 18.65
CA VAL A 382 27.75 1.01 19.07
C VAL A 382 28.50 1.01 20.40
N ASP A 383 29.53 1.85 20.54
CA ASP A 383 30.33 1.98 21.76
C ASP A 383 29.47 2.48 22.93
N PHE A 384 28.57 3.43 22.66
CA PHE A 384 27.62 3.93 23.64
C PHE A 384 26.69 2.82 24.15
N VAL A 385 26.10 2.04 23.24
CA VAL A 385 25.20 0.94 23.60
C VAL A 385 25.95 -0.13 24.38
N SER A 386 27.15 -0.52 23.95
CA SER A 386 27.97 -1.51 24.65
C SER A 386 28.28 -1.08 26.08
N ASN A 387 28.65 0.19 26.29
CA ASN A 387 28.92 0.72 27.63
C ASN A 387 27.64 0.80 28.48
N ALA A 388 26.55 1.37 27.93
CA ALA A 388 25.27 1.52 28.64
C ALA A 388 24.68 0.18 29.09
N THR A 389 24.85 -0.88 28.28
CA THR A 389 24.36 -2.23 28.56
C THR A 389 25.37 -3.10 29.31
N GLN A 390 26.54 -2.57 29.69
CA GLN A 390 27.63 -3.30 30.35
C GLN A 390 28.05 -4.56 29.56
N GLY A 391 28.07 -4.45 28.23
CA GLY A 391 28.42 -5.53 27.31
C GLY A 391 27.26 -6.45 26.91
N ALA A 392 26.03 -6.22 27.38
CA ALA A 392 24.84 -6.97 26.97
C ALA A 392 24.29 -6.53 25.58
N SER A 393 25.20 -6.35 24.62
CA SER A 393 24.89 -5.98 23.24
C SER A 393 25.80 -6.71 22.26
N GLN A 394 25.31 -6.99 21.05
CA GLN A 394 26.08 -7.58 19.95
C GLN A 394 25.93 -6.71 18.70
N ILE A 395 27.01 -6.62 17.92
CA ILE A 395 27.04 -5.92 16.63
C ILE A 395 27.66 -6.85 15.60
N ALA A 396 27.04 -6.93 14.42
CA ALA A 396 27.56 -7.62 13.26
C ALA A 396 27.52 -6.70 12.04
N TYR A 397 28.60 -6.68 11.27
CA TYR A 397 28.66 -6.00 9.99
C TYR A 397 28.78 -7.03 8.87
N GLN A 398 28.01 -6.84 7.81
CA GLN A 398 28.01 -7.70 6.63
C GLN A 398 28.11 -6.82 5.38
N ASN A 399 28.83 -7.29 4.38
CA ASN A 399 28.93 -6.61 3.09
C ASN A 399 28.36 -7.51 2.01
N PHE A 400 27.63 -6.92 1.07
CA PHE A 400 27.02 -7.61 -0.05
C PHE A 400 27.46 -6.93 -1.34
N SER A 401 27.65 -7.72 -2.39
CA SER A 401 28.04 -7.22 -3.71
C SER A 401 26.89 -6.55 -4.46
N SER A 402 25.65 -6.84 -4.07
CA SER A 402 24.44 -6.34 -4.71
C SER A 402 23.24 -6.32 -3.75
N PHE A 403 22.20 -5.57 -4.12
CA PHE A 403 20.90 -5.56 -3.43
C PHE A 403 20.29 -6.95 -3.33
N ILE A 404 20.28 -7.73 -4.42
CA ILE A 404 19.59 -9.02 -4.45
C ILE A 404 20.26 -10.04 -3.53
N GLU A 405 21.59 -10.02 -3.43
CA GLU A 405 22.33 -10.87 -2.49
C GLU A 405 21.95 -10.57 -1.04
N TRP A 406 21.88 -9.28 -0.69
CA TRP A 406 21.42 -8.83 0.62
C TRP A 406 19.96 -9.22 0.87
N TYR A 407 19.10 -8.99 -0.11
CA TYR A 407 17.67 -9.26 -0.02
C TYR A 407 17.42 -10.75 0.21
N ALA A 408 18.10 -11.62 -0.55
CA ALA A 408 17.99 -13.06 -0.40
C ALA A 408 18.49 -13.53 0.97
N ALA A 409 19.63 -12.99 1.44
CA ALA A 409 20.19 -13.33 2.74
C ALA A 409 19.30 -12.89 3.92
N THR A 410 18.50 -11.83 3.74
CA THR A 410 17.77 -11.19 4.83
C THR A 410 16.26 -11.50 4.84
N TYR A 411 15.63 -11.59 3.67
CA TYR A 411 14.17 -11.62 3.51
C TYR A 411 13.64 -12.87 2.82
N SER A 412 14.51 -13.77 2.34
CA SER A 412 14.06 -15.10 1.86
C SER A 412 13.79 -16.08 3.00
N GLN A 413 14.40 -15.87 4.18
CA GLN A 413 14.27 -16.73 5.35
C GLN A 413 14.02 -15.84 6.57
N GLY A 414 12.78 -15.77 7.04
CA GLY A 414 12.39 -14.95 8.17
C GLY A 414 11.08 -15.43 8.78
N PRO A 415 10.72 -14.96 9.99
CA PRO A 415 9.40 -15.23 10.53
C PRO A 415 8.34 -14.70 9.55
N PRO A 416 7.21 -15.41 9.39
CA PRO A 416 6.15 -14.95 8.53
C PRO A 416 5.68 -13.56 8.94
N GLN A 417 5.40 -12.71 7.95
CA GLN A 417 4.85 -11.35 8.15
C GLN A 417 3.35 -11.27 7.81
N VAL A 418 2.76 -12.41 7.45
CA VAL A 418 1.39 -12.54 6.95
C VAL A 418 0.76 -13.80 7.54
N GLY A 419 -0.54 -14.00 7.36
CA GLY A 419 -1.25 -15.18 7.88
C GLY A 419 -1.58 -15.08 9.37
N TYR A 420 -1.66 -13.88 9.93
CA TYR A 420 -2.15 -13.63 11.28
C TYR A 420 -2.77 -12.23 11.37
N PRO A 421 -3.72 -12.00 12.29
CA PRO A 421 -4.39 -10.71 12.39
C PRO A 421 -3.43 -9.64 12.91
N ILE A 422 -3.44 -8.47 12.28
CA ILE A 422 -2.65 -7.33 12.72
C ILE A 422 -3.39 -6.04 12.40
N LEU A 423 -3.25 -5.07 13.30
CA LEU A 423 -3.61 -3.68 13.04
C LEU A 423 -2.40 -2.81 13.38
N GLY A 424 -2.11 -1.85 12.52
CA GLY A 424 -0.97 -0.95 12.66
C GLY A 424 -1.40 0.49 12.93
N ALA A 425 -0.52 1.27 13.54
CA ALA A 425 -0.62 2.72 13.63
C ALA A 425 0.78 3.32 13.47
N ASN A 426 0.88 4.46 12.80
CA ASN A 426 2.15 5.12 12.57
C ASN A 426 2.07 6.64 12.61
N ARG A 427 3.24 7.26 12.78
CA ARG A 427 3.49 8.69 12.52
C ARG A 427 4.91 8.90 12.00
N LEU A 428 5.09 9.88 11.11
CA LEU A 428 6.43 10.26 10.65
C LEU A 428 7.16 11.06 11.73
N LEU A 429 8.39 10.67 12.03
CA LEU A 429 9.30 11.40 12.90
C LEU A 429 10.04 12.48 12.10
N SER A 430 9.77 13.75 12.41
CA SER A 430 10.48 14.87 11.78
C SER A 430 11.94 14.93 12.20
N ARG A 431 12.79 15.43 11.29
CA ARG A 431 14.21 15.70 11.54
C ARG A 431 14.42 16.60 12.75
N ALA A 432 13.64 17.69 12.83
CA ALA A 432 13.73 18.65 13.91
C ALA A 432 13.44 18.00 15.26
N LEU A 433 12.34 17.24 15.36
CA LEU A 433 11.98 16.57 16.60
C LEU A 433 13.00 15.51 17.02
N ALA A 434 13.53 14.74 16.06
CA ALA A 434 14.59 13.77 16.33
C ALA A 434 15.86 14.43 16.88
N ALA A 435 16.19 15.65 16.42
CA ALA A 435 17.38 16.38 16.86
C ALA A 435 17.18 17.11 18.20
N GLU A 436 16.01 17.74 18.38
CA GLU A 436 15.73 18.69 19.46
C GLU A 436 15.10 18.03 20.69
N ASN A 437 14.22 17.03 20.49
CA ASN A 437 13.47 16.37 21.57
C ASN A 437 13.60 14.83 21.59
N PRO A 438 14.78 14.23 21.33
CA PRO A 438 14.91 12.78 21.21
C PRO A 438 14.52 12.00 22.48
N ALA A 439 14.71 12.58 23.66
CA ALA A 439 14.36 11.94 24.92
C ALA A 439 12.85 11.82 25.12
N GLN A 440 12.09 12.84 24.72
CA GLN A 440 10.63 12.82 24.78
C GLN A 440 10.06 11.79 23.81
N VAL A 441 10.62 11.70 22.59
CA VAL A 441 10.26 10.68 21.61
C VAL A 441 10.53 9.28 22.18
N ALA A 442 11.71 9.06 22.75
CA ALA A 442 12.09 7.78 23.35
C ALA A 442 11.15 7.37 24.50
N GLU A 443 10.82 8.30 25.38
CA GLU A 443 9.92 8.07 26.53
C GLU A 443 8.54 7.63 26.04
N LYS A 444 7.98 8.36 25.08
CA LYS A 444 6.66 8.07 24.53
C LYS A 444 6.64 6.74 23.78
N LEU A 445 7.68 6.43 22.99
CA LEU A 445 7.81 5.13 22.32
C LEU A 445 7.85 3.97 23.32
N LEU A 446 8.58 4.12 24.42
CA LEU A 446 8.65 3.11 25.48
C LEU A 446 7.35 2.96 26.28
N SER A 447 6.45 3.95 26.21
CA SER A 447 5.12 3.89 26.84
C SER A 447 4.06 3.18 25.99
N LEU A 448 4.33 2.96 24.70
CA LEU A 448 3.43 2.23 23.81
C LEU A 448 3.33 0.77 24.25
N ASN A 449 2.15 0.17 24.06
CA ASN A 449 1.89 -1.21 24.46
C ASN A 449 1.41 -2.07 23.27
N GLY A 450 1.70 -3.36 23.30
CA GLY A 450 1.25 -4.32 22.29
C GLY A 450 2.18 -4.46 21.07
N GLY A 451 2.15 -5.68 20.50
CA GLY A 451 2.74 -6.03 19.20
C GLY A 451 4.20 -5.62 18.98
N VAL A 452 4.49 -5.25 17.74
CA VAL A 452 5.80 -4.77 17.28
C VAL A 452 5.83 -3.26 17.43
N LEU A 453 6.90 -2.75 18.05
CA LEU A 453 7.21 -1.33 18.16
C LEU A 453 8.53 -1.09 17.43
N GLY A 454 8.57 -0.10 16.55
CA GLY A 454 9.75 0.12 15.73
C GLY A 454 9.89 1.54 15.21
N THR A 455 11.09 1.82 14.73
CA THR A 455 11.41 3.00 13.94
C THR A 455 11.91 2.55 12.57
N LEU A 456 11.16 2.86 11.52
CA LEU A 456 11.55 2.56 10.14
C LEU A 456 12.28 3.78 9.59
N SER A 457 13.59 3.66 9.40
CA SER A 457 14.41 4.75 8.86
C SER A 457 14.40 4.71 7.35
N VAL A 458 13.32 5.24 6.82
CA VAL A 458 12.93 5.16 5.41
C VAL A 458 12.65 6.55 4.81
N ALA A 459 13.20 7.59 5.44
CA ALA A 459 13.11 9.00 5.03
C ALA A 459 14.46 9.72 5.26
N GLY A 460 14.51 11.04 5.05
CA GLY A 460 15.75 11.80 5.08
C GLY A 460 16.63 11.57 3.84
N GLY A 461 17.84 12.14 3.83
CA GLY A 461 18.72 12.09 2.65
C GLY A 461 18.02 12.56 1.38
N ALA A 462 18.08 11.75 0.32
CA ALA A 462 17.46 12.02 -0.98
C ALA A 462 15.94 12.26 -0.90
N VAL A 463 15.23 11.70 0.09
CA VAL A 463 13.78 11.96 0.28
C VAL A 463 13.53 13.45 0.57
N SER A 464 14.45 14.10 1.28
CA SER A 464 14.34 15.52 1.68
C SER A 464 14.70 16.50 0.57
N GLU A 465 15.30 16.04 -0.53
CA GLU A 465 15.75 16.92 -1.63
C GLU A 465 14.65 17.17 -2.68
N VAL A 466 13.57 16.40 -2.64
CA VAL A 466 12.45 16.50 -3.58
C VAL A 466 11.49 17.60 -3.15
N ASP A 467 11.09 18.46 -4.10
CA ASP A 467 10.08 19.51 -3.87
C ASP A 467 8.78 18.90 -3.32
N PRO A 468 8.33 19.28 -2.10
CA PRO A 468 7.13 18.73 -1.47
C PRO A 468 5.84 18.99 -2.26
N SER A 469 5.81 19.98 -3.15
CA SER A 469 4.63 20.30 -3.97
C SER A 469 4.57 19.54 -5.31
N SER A 470 5.66 18.88 -5.71
CA SER A 470 5.81 18.23 -7.02
C SER A 470 4.94 16.97 -7.21
N MET A 471 4.40 16.42 -6.12
CA MET A 471 3.50 15.27 -6.10
C MET A 471 2.59 15.31 -4.86
N SER A 472 1.63 14.39 -4.77
CA SER A 472 0.61 14.42 -3.72
C SER A 472 1.02 13.81 -2.40
N VAL A 473 2.12 13.06 -2.35
CA VAL A 473 2.65 12.50 -1.11
C VAL A 473 2.76 13.58 -0.04
N PHE A 474 2.40 13.24 1.18
CA PHE A 474 2.30 14.23 2.26
C PHE A 474 3.65 14.96 2.46
N PRO A 475 3.69 16.32 2.50
CA PRO A 475 4.93 17.10 2.59
C PRO A 475 5.87 16.74 3.75
N ALA A 476 5.33 16.34 4.91
CA ALA A 476 6.08 15.82 6.06
C ALA A 476 7.05 14.67 5.73
N TRP A 477 6.84 13.88 4.67
CA TRP A 477 7.85 12.93 4.21
C TRP A 477 9.19 13.60 3.90
N ARG A 478 9.16 14.83 3.38
CA ARG A 478 10.36 15.59 2.99
C ARG A 478 11.12 16.12 4.19
N THR A 479 10.46 16.27 5.34
CA THR A 479 11.08 16.70 6.60
C THR A 479 11.29 15.56 7.60
N ALA A 480 10.80 14.36 7.30
CA ALA A 480 10.94 13.17 8.13
C ALA A 480 12.34 12.54 8.02
N VAL A 481 12.73 11.82 9.06
CA VAL A 481 13.92 10.94 9.08
C VAL A 481 13.55 9.47 9.30
N ALA A 482 12.36 9.22 9.84
CA ALA A 482 11.85 7.88 10.07
C ALA A 482 10.32 7.87 10.18
N GLU A 483 9.75 6.67 10.18
CA GLU A 483 8.39 6.36 10.57
C GLU A 483 8.39 5.66 11.93
N LEU A 484 7.57 6.11 12.86
CA LEU A 484 7.30 5.46 14.14
C LEU A 484 6.12 4.52 13.95
N TYR A 485 6.32 3.23 14.22
CA TYR A 485 5.33 2.19 13.92
C TYR A 485 5.00 1.37 15.17
N ASN A 486 3.71 1.14 15.39
CA ASN A 486 3.18 0.25 16.44
C ASN A 486 2.12 -0.68 15.85
N THR A 487 2.06 -1.91 16.34
CA THR A 487 1.00 -2.85 16.00
C THR A 487 0.33 -3.45 17.21
N VAL A 488 -0.88 -3.97 17.00
CA VAL A 488 -1.57 -4.88 17.91
C VAL A 488 -1.99 -6.14 17.17
N THR A 489 -2.15 -7.24 17.89
CA THR A 489 -2.52 -8.56 17.34
C THR A 489 -3.32 -9.35 18.38
N TRP A 490 -4.00 -10.41 17.94
CA TRP A 490 -4.76 -11.32 18.80
C TRP A 490 -4.74 -12.74 18.25
N PRO A 491 -4.94 -13.77 19.09
CA PRO A 491 -5.09 -15.15 18.60
C PRO A 491 -6.31 -15.30 17.69
N GLU A 492 -6.20 -16.16 16.67
CA GLU A 492 -7.34 -16.56 15.83
C GLU A 492 -8.49 -17.12 16.69
N GLY A 493 -9.74 -16.80 16.31
CA GLY A 493 -10.93 -17.25 17.05
C GLY A 493 -11.20 -16.50 18.36
N SER A 494 -10.42 -15.47 18.68
CA SER A 494 -10.67 -14.63 19.85
C SER A 494 -12.09 -14.04 19.81
N PRO A 495 -12.80 -13.98 20.95
CA PRO A 495 -14.11 -13.34 21.01
C PRO A 495 -13.99 -11.85 20.71
N ASN A 496 -15.07 -11.22 20.22
CA ASN A 496 -15.08 -9.81 19.87
C ASN A 496 -14.59 -8.90 21.02
N SER A 497 -14.87 -9.25 22.29
CA SER A 497 -14.38 -8.48 23.43
C SER A 497 -12.85 -8.35 23.48
N VAL A 498 -12.11 -9.43 23.19
CA VAL A 498 -10.64 -9.42 23.15
C VAL A 498 -10.14 -8.60 21.96
N ILE A 499 -10.81 -8.70 20.81
CA ILE A 499 -10.48 -7.89 19.64
C ILE A 499 -10.68 -6.40 19.95
N GLN A 500 -11.79 -6.03 20.60
CA GLN A 500 -12.06 -4.65 21.00
C GLN A 500 -11.05 -4.11 22.02
N GLU A 501 -10.52 -4.94 22.93
CA GLU A 501 -9.43 -4.54 23.83
C GLU A 501 -8.16 -4.17 23.05
N GLN A 502 -7.82 -4.92 21.99
CA GLN A 502 -6.69 -4.60 21.11
C GLN A 502 -6.94 -3.34 20.28
N VAL A 503 -8.16 -3.15 19.76
CA VAL A 503 -8.56 -1.92 19.07
C VAL A 503 -8.40 -0.70 19.98
N GLN A 504 -8.90 -0.77 21.22
CA GLN A 504 -8.73 0.31 22.20
C GLN A 504 -7.27 0.55 22.59
N ALA A 505 -6.42 -0.49 22.58
CA ALA A 505 -4.98 -0.32 22.76
C ALA A 505 -4.36 0.44 21.58
N LEU A 506 -4.73 0.10 20.35
CA LEU A 506 -4.26 0.79 19.14
C LEU A 506 -4.71 2.24 19.07
N GLU A 507 -5.96 2.54 19.44
CA GLU A 507 -6.48 3.92 19.50
C GLU A 507 -5.68 4.76 20.50
N ARG A 508 -5.43 4.23 21.70
CA ARG A 508 -4.56 4.89 22.70
C ARG A 508 -3.14 5.09 22.20
N ASN A 509 -2.56 4.09 21.55
CA ASN A 509 -1.22 4.21 20.96
C ASN A 509 -1.19 5.26 19.85
N THR A 510 -2.25 5.36 19.03
CA THR A 510 -2.39 6.38 17.99
C THR A 510 -2.47 7.78 18.60
N GLU A 511 -3.17 7.95 19.72
CA GLU A 511 -3.21 9.21 20.48
C GLU A 511 -1.83 9.57 21.04
N ILE A 512 -1.10 8.62 21.61
CA ILE A 512 0.28 8.83 22.07
C ILE A 512 1.17 9.27 20.90
N LEU A 513 1.11 8.59 19.75
CA LEU A 513 1.90 8.95 18.57
C LEU A 513 1.56 10.35 18.02
N ASN A 514 0.28 10.74 18.07
CA ASN A 514 -0.17 12.09 17.74
C ASN A 514 0.46 13.16 18.63
N GLU A 515 0.56 12.89 19.94
CA GLU A 515 1.20 13.81 20.89
C GLU A 515 2.70 14.00 20.61
N ILE A 516 3.39 12.96 20.11
CA ILE A 516 4.82 13.05 19.77
C ILE A 516 5.01 13.98 18.57
N THR A 517 4.13 13.92 17.58
CA THR A 517 4.33 14.54 16.25
C THR A 517 3.10 15.30 15.75
N PRO A 518 2.67 16.38 16.44
CA PRO A 518 1.37 17.02 16.20
C PRO A 518 1.21 17.66 14.80
N ASP A 519 2.32 18.06 14.18
CA ASP A 519 2.38 18.68 12.85
C ASP A 519 2.90 17.73 11.77
N SER A 520 2.89 16.43 12.06
CA SER A 520 3.37 15.41 11.13
C SER A 520 2.23 14.73 10.38
N ALA A 521 2.56 13.63 9.72
CA ALA A 521 1.64 12.80 8.96
C ALA A 521 1.77 11.34 9.35
N SER A 522 0.85 10.55 8.82
CA SER A 522 0.93 9.09 8.86
C SER A 522 1.10 8.57 7.44
N TYR A 523 1.94 7.55 7.30
CA TYR A 523 1.99 6.77 6.09
C TYR A 523 0.69 5.98 5.95
N MET A 524 -0.15 6.37 4.99
CA MET A 524 -1.49 5.81 4.83
C MET A 524 -1.55 4.32 4.52
N ASN A 525 -0.46 3.69 4.06
CA ASN A 525 -0.47 2.26 3.75
C ASN A 525 -0.24 1.38 4.98
N GLU A 526 0.31 1.93 6.05
CA GLU A 526 0.55 1.27 7.35
C GLU A 526 -0.19 2.02 8.47
N GLY A 527 -1.20 2.82 8.09
CA GLY A 527 -1.96 3.69 8.97
C GLY A 527 -3.01 2.96 9.80
N SER A 528 -3.49 3.62 10.85
CA SER A 528 -4.58 3.10 11.68
C SER A 528 -5.90 3.09 10.91
N PRO A 529 -6.65 1.98 10.88
CA PRO A 529 -8.02 1.97 10.36
C PRO A 529 -8.98 2.78 11.25
N TYR A 530 -8.53 3.20 12.44
CA TYR A 530 -9.27 4.04 13.38
C TYR A 530 -8.73 5.49 13.44
N GLU A 531 -8.03 5.92 12.38
CA GLU A 531 -7.54 7.29 12.27
C GLU A 531 -8.70 8.30 12.17
N LYS A 532 -8.94 9.03 13.27
CA LYS A 532 -10.09 9.95 13.43
C LYS A 532 -10.08 11.10 12.42
N ASP A 533 -8.90 11.67 12.12
CA ASP A 533 -8.73 12.77 11.16
C ASP A 533 -7.82 12.35 10.01
N PHE A 534 -8.21 11.28 9.31
CA PHE A 534 -7.41 10.73 8.20
C PHE A 534 -7.14 11.75 7.10
N LYS A 535 -8.04 12.72 6.88
CA LYS A 535 -7.86 13.79 5.90
C LYS A 535 -6.62 14.61 6.24
N LYS A 536 -6.52 15.04 7.49
CA LYS A 536 -5.32 15.73 7.99
C LYS A 536 -4.13 14.78 8.04
N SER A 537 -4.25 13.58 8.60
CA SER A 537 -3.11 12.71 8.86
C SER A 537 -2.48 12.10 7.59
N PHE A 538 -3.29 11.74 6.58
CA PHE A 538 -2.80 11.05 5.38
C PHE A 538 -2.56 11.99 4.19
N PHE A 539 -3.25 13.13 4.13
CA PHE A 539 -3.24 14.01 2.95
C PHE A 539 -2.94 15.47 3.28
N GLY A 540 -3.32 15.97 4.45
CA GLY A 540 -3.09 17.35 4.88
C GLY A 540 -3.68 18.35 3.90
N ASP A 541 -2.93 19.41 3.62
CA ASP A 541 -3.36 20.50 2.72
C ASP A 541 -3.54 20.03 1.26
N HIS A 542 -3.02 18.86 0.90
CA HIS A 542 -3.24 18.27 -0.42
C HIS A 542 -4.65 17.70 -0.60
N TYR A 543 -5.42 17.47 0.48
CA TYR A 543 -6.69 16.77 0.42
C TYR A 543 -7.70 17.39 -0.55
N THR A 544 -7.89 18.72 -0.49
CA THR A 544 -8.85 19.41 -1.36
C THR A 544 -8.50 19.23 -2.84
N LYS A 545 -7.24 19.43 -3.21
CA LYS A 545 -6.79 19.25 -4.60
C LYS A 545 -6.92 17.79 -5.05
N LEU A 546 -6.58 16.84 -4.17
CA LEU A 546 -6.77 15.42 -4.44
C LEU A 546 -8.23 15.08 -4.69
N LYS A 547 -9.14 15.66 -3.89
CA LYS A 547 -10.59 15.47 -4.01
C LYS A 547 -11.13 16.06 -5.31
N ASP A 548 -10.68 17.24 -5.71
CA ASP A 548 -11.04 17.84 -7.01
C ASP A 548 -10.61 16.95 -8.18
N ILE A 549 -9.38 16.41 -8.13
CA ILE A 549 -8.86 15.49 -9.16
C ILE A 549 -9.66 14.18 -9.16
N LYS A 550 -9.98 13.65 -7.98
CA LYS A 550 -10.82 12.46 -7.83
C LYS A 550 -12.15 12.64 -8.57
N PHE A 551 -12.88 13.73 -8.34
CA PHE A 551 -14.17 13.95 -9.01
C PHE A 551 -14.06 14.31 -10.49
N LYS A 552 -12.92 14.84 -10.95
CA LYS A 552 -12.64 15.01 -12.37
C LYS A 552 -12.55 13.66 -13.09
N TYR A 553 -11.88 12.66 -12.52
CA TYR A 553 -11.59 11.38 -13.19
C TYR A 553 -12.57 10.25 -12.81
N ASP A 554 -13.26 10.37 -11.68
CA ASP A 554 -14.32 9.47 -11.22
C ASP A 554 -15.53 10.26 -10.68
N PRO A 555 -16.28 10.95 -11.55
CA PRO A 555 -17.47 11.71 -11.15
C PRO A 555 -18.62 10.84 -10.64
N ALA A 556 -18.57 9.52 -10.86
CA ALA A 556 -19.55 8.56 -10.37
C ALA A 556 -19.18 7.95 -9.01
N SER A 557 -18.03 8.36 -8.45
CA SER A 557 -17.47 7.84 -7.19
C SER A 557 -17.40 6.31 -7.16
N LEU A 558 -17.13 5.66 -8.29
CA LEU A 558 -17.05 4.19 -8.38
C LEU A 558 -15.98 3.62 -7.45
N PHE A 559 -14.85 4.31 -7.35
CA PHE A 559 -13.68 3.88 -6.59
C PHE A 559 -13.65 4.53 -5.21
N VAL A 560 -14.23 3.87 -4.21
CA VAL A 560 -14.28 4.37 -2.83
C VAL A 560 -13.67 3.32 -1.92
N VAL A 561 -12.66 3.73 -1.14
CA VAL A 561 -11.93 2.85 -0.22
C VAL A 561 -11.90 3.46 1.19
N PRO A 562 -11.80 2.63 2.24
CA PRO A 562 -11.65 3.11 3.61
C PRO A 562 -10.53 4.13 3.73
N LEU A 563 -10.84 5.27 4.36
CA LEU A 563 -9.92 6.38 4.61
C LEU A 563 -9.21 6.89 3.34
N GLY A 564 -9.85 6.75 2.18
CA GLY A 564 -9.39 7.26 0.89
C GLY A 564 -9.89 8.67 0.60
N VAL A 565 -9.36 9.30 -0.45
CA VAL A 565 -9.83 10.63 -0.87
C VAL A 565 -11.27 10.54 -1.36
N GLY A 566 -12.15 11.37 -0.79
CA GLY A 566 -13.59 11.37 -1.06
C GLY A 566 -14.38 10.30 -0.31
N SER A 567 -13.76 9.46 0.52
CA SER A 567 -14.50 8.47 1.33
C SER A 567 -15.31 9.11 2.46
N ASP A 568 -15.05 10.38 2.79
CA ASP A 568 -15.79 11.15 3.79
C ASP A 568 -17.18 11.61 3.32
N GLU A 569 -17.50 11.41 2.03
CA GLU A 569 -18.84 11.60 1.48
C GLU A 569 -19.68 10.31 1.50
N TRP A 570 -19.21 9.27 2.21
CA TRP A 570 -19.87 7.98 2.34
C TRP A 570 -20.03 7.57 3.80
N ASP A 571 -20.98 6.68 4.07
CA ASP A 571 -21.14 6.05 5.39
C ASP A 571 -19.94 5.17 5.75
N SER A 572 -19.88 4.71 7.00
CA SER A 572 -18.75 3.90 7.51
C SER A 572 -18.55 2.58 6.76
N ASP A 573 -19.61 2.06 6.13
CA ASP A 573 -19.56 0.84 5.33
C ASP A 573 -19.15 1.11 3.87
N LEU A 574 -18.99 2.39 3.50
CA LEU A 574 -18.71 2.90 2.15
C LEU A 574 -19.74 2.45 1.13
N ARG A 575 -21.00 2.43 1.57
CA ARG A 575 -22.14 1.92 0.85
C ARG A 575 -23.04 3.04 0.37
N CYS A 576 -23.39 3.98 1.23
CA CYS A 576 -24.34 5.05 0.90
C CYS A 576 -23.63 6.43 0.97
N PRO A 577 -23.90 7.35 0.04
CA PRO A 577 -23.49 8.74 0.20
C PRO A 577 -24.12 9.37 1.46
N VAL A 578 -23.38 10.24 2.19
CA VAL A 578 -23.86 10.94 3.41
C VAL A 578 -24.28 12.38 3.20
#